data_AF-A0A419KNW0-F1
#
_entry.id   AF-A0A419KNW0-F1
#
_cell.length_a   1.000
_cell.length_b   1.000
_cell.length_c   1.000
_cell.angle_alpha   90.00
_cell.angle_beta   90.00
_cell.angle_gamma   90.00
#
_symmetry.space_group_name_H-M   'P 1'
#
loop_
_entity.id
_entity.type
_entity.pdbx_description
1 polymer ?
#
loop_
_entity_poly.entity_id
_entity_poly.type
_entity_poly.pdbx_seq_one_letter_code
_entity_poly.pdbx_strand_id
1 'polypeptide(L)'
;MPRINTLVDAYNLASIKTEIAIAAFDSDKIRGELTMRYAETGEEFLGIGMKTPLRLNGREIVISDEEKLLAVYPYRDAEDTKVTEATRNVLLLFCGVPGIPMQKLLEAKDVTLKFVTKFCGGTVKD
;
A
#
# COMPACT_ATOMS: atom_id res chain seq x y z
N MET A 1 17.35 3.70 -1.53
CA MET A 1 16.36 3.04 -0.65
C MET A 1 17.06 1.94 0.13
N PRO A 2 16.65 1.67 1.39
CA PRO A 2 17.07 0.46 2.09
C PRO A 2 16.57 -0.78 1.35
N ARG A 3 17.26 -1.92 1.52
CA ARG A 3 16.75 -3.24 1.11
C ARG A 3 15.87 -3.79 2.22
N ILE A 4 14.67 -4.26 1.88
CA ILE A 4 13.69 -4.74 2.86
C ILE A 4 13.43 -6.23 2.63
N ASN A 5 12.78 -6.57 1.52
CA ASN A 5 12.59 -7.94 1.05
C ASN A 5 12.28 -7.90 -0.46
N THR A 6 12.29 -9.05 -1.12
CA THR A 6 12.14 -9.13 -2.58
C THR A 6 10.89 -8.43 -3.11
N LEU A 7 9.72 -8.61 -2.47
CA LEU A 7 8.48 -8.00 -2.93
C LEU A 7 8.50 -6.49 -2.71
N VAL A 8 8.88 -6.06 -1.51
CA VAL A 8 8.91 -4.65 -1.13
C VAL A 8 9.89 -3.88 -2.01
N ASP A 9 11.06 -4.45 -2.26
CA ASP A 9 12.08 -3.85 -3.13
C ASP A 9 11.59 -3.82 -4.60
N ALA A 10 10.84 -4.83 -5.06
CA ALA A 10 10.31 -4.88 -6.43
C ALA A 10 9.26 -3.81 -6.71
N TYR A 11 8.24 -3.65 -5.85
CA TYR A 11 7.23 -2.62 -6.06
C TYR A 11 7.78 -1.22 -5.80
N ASN A 12 8.72 -1.05 -4.85
CA ASN A 12 9.38 0.24 -4.64
C ASN A 12 10.24 0.64 -5.84
N LEU A 13 10.91 -0.32 -6.50
CA LEU A 13 11.61 -0.05 -7.76
C LEU A 13 10.64 0.40 -8.87
N ALA A 14 9.46 -0.20 -8.94
CA ALA A 14 8.42 0.23 -9.86
C ALA A 14 7.92 1.64 -9.54
N SER A 15 7.66 1.93 -8.25
CA SER A 15 7.23 3.23 -7.76
C SER A 15 8.24 4.33 -8.11
N ILE A 16 9.55 4.10 -7.90
CA ILE A 16 10.61 5.03 -8.32
C ILE A 16 10.58 5.24 -9.84
N LYS A 17 10.45 4.14 -10.60
CA LYS A 17 10.52 4.20 -12.05
C LYS A 17 9.34 4.96 -12.67
N THR A 18 8.14 4.80 -12.11
CA THR A 18 6.91 5.37 -12.66
C THR A 18 6.48 6.65 -11.96
N GLU A 19 7.15 7.02 -10.86
CA GLU A 19 6.82 8.16 -10.00
C GLU A 19 5.40 8.08 -9.42
N ILE A 20 4.87 6.87 -9.26
CA ILE A 20 3.54 6.63 -8.68
C ILE A 20 3.71 6.03 -7.29
N ALA A 21 2.99 6.58 -6.30
CA ALA A 21 2.93 6.01 -4.97
C ALA A 21 2.16 4.68 -5.01
N ILE A 22 2.81 3.62 -4.52
CA ILE A 22 2.27 2.26 -4.49
C ILE A 22 2.34 1.77 -3.05
N ALA A 23 1.22 1.27 -2.54
CA ALA A 23 1.16 0.56 -1.26
C ALA A 23 0.97 -0.94 -1.50
N ALA A 24 1.45 -1.75 -0.57
CA ALA A 24 1.33 -3.21 -0.63
C ALA A 24 0.87 -3.75 0.71
N PHE A 25 -0.23 -4.51 0.68
CA PHE A 25 -0.84 -5.08 1.87
C PHE A 25 -0.88 -6.61 1.75
N ASP A 26 -0.73 -7.28 2.88
CA ASP A 26 -1.05 -8.70 3.00
C ASP A 26 -2.58 -8.86 2.89
N SER A 27 -3.05 -9.36 1.75
CA SER A 27 -4.49 -9.40 1.46
C SER A 27 -5.24 -10.39 2.34
N ASP A 28 -4.54 -11.39 2.91
CA ASP A 28 -5.15 -12.37 3.81
C ASP A 28 -5.51 -11.75 5.17
N LYS A 29 -5.02 -10.52 5.44
CA LYS A 29 -5.31 -9.76 6.67
C LYS A 29 -6.35 -8.64 6.47
N ILE A 30 -6.88 -8.49 5.25
CA ILE A 30 -7.87 -7.47 4.90
C ILE A 30 -9.28 -8.01 5.12
N ARG A 31 -10.19 -7.14 5.56
CA ARG A 31 -11.58 -7.49 5.86
C ARG A 31 -12.53 -6.65 5.04
N GLY A 32 -13.19 -7.31 4.09
CA GLY A 32 -14.13 -6.65 3.17
C GLY A 32 -13.43 -5.75 2.17
N GLU A 33 -14.10 -4.66 1.80
CA GLU A 33 -13.65 -3.73 0.77
C GLU A 33 -12.77 -2.60 1.34
N LEU A 34 -11.84 -2.11 0.50
CA LEU A 34 -11.03 -0.95 0.87
C LEU A 34 -11.76 0.36 0.58
N THR A 35 -11.71 1.27 1.54
CA THR A 35 -12.26 2.62 1.42
C THR A 35 -11.15 3.66 1.60
N MET A 36 -11.07 4.60 0.67
CA MET A 36 -10.26 5.82 0.81
C MET A 36 -11.15 6.93 1.34
N ARG A 37 -10.84 7.46 2.51
CA ARG A 37 -11.65 8.48 3.20
C ARG A 37 -10.78 9.42 4.02
N TYR A 38 -11.38 10.48 4.55
CA TYR A 38 -10.76 11.23 5.64
C TYR A 38 -10.76 10.40 6.93
N ALA A 39 -9.71 10.57 7.72
CA ALA A 39 -9.64 10.02 9.07
C ALA A 39 -10.77 10.59 9.95
N GLU A 40 -11.17 9.84 10.96
CA GLU A 40 -11.99 10.39 12.03
C GLU A 40 -11.10 11.10 13.05
N THR A 41 -11.58 12.16 13.68
CA THR A 41 -10.84 12.83 14.74
C THR A 41 -10.66 11.89 15.93
N GLY A 42 -9.42 11.61 16.29
CA GLY A 42 -9.09 10.70 17.38
C GLY A 42 -8.86 9.25 16.95
N GLU A 43 -9.00 8.92 15.67
CA GLU A 43 -8.70 7.60 15.12
C GLU A 43 -7.22 7.26 15.35
N GLU A 44 -6.92 6.02 15.75
CA GLU A 44 -5.56 5.60 16.07
C GLU A 44 -4.94 4.82 14.90
N PHE A 45 -3.69 5.16 14.58
CA PHE A 45 -2.93 4.53 13.51
C PHE A 45 -1.56 4.08 14.00
N LEU A 46 -1.29 2.77 13.91
CA LEU A 46 0.04 2.22 14.16
C LEU A 46 0.70 1.85 12.82
N GLY A 47 1.60 2.69 12.37
CA GLY A 47 2.34 2.49 11.12
C GLY A 47 3.54 1.57 11.26
N ILE A 48 4.03 1.06 10.13
CA ILE A 48 5.18 0.16 10.09
C ILE A 48 6.38 0.76 10.83
N GLY A 49 6.93 0.02 11.79
CA GLY A 49 8.11 0.44 12.57
C GLY A 49 7.86 1.56 13.60
N MET A 50 6.61 1.96 13.84
CA MET A 50 6.25 2.84 14.94
C MET A 50 6.19 2.05 16.26
N LYS A 51 6.58 2.69 17.36
CA LYS A 51 6.51 2.07 18.71
C LYS A 51 5.17 2.31 19.40
N THR A 52 4.48 3.37 19.04
CA THR A 52 3.22 3.81 19.64
C THR A 52 2.28 4.32 18.55
N PRO A 53 0.96 4.12 18.67
CA PRO A 53 0.00 4.65 17.72
C PRO A 53 0.05 6.18 17.65
N LEU A 54 -0.20 6.72 16.45
CA LEU A 54 -0.49 8.13 16.21
C LEU A 54 -2.00 8.33 16.30
N ARG A 55 -2.42 9.40 17.00
CA ARG A 55 -3.82 9.82 17.03
C ARG A 55 -4.05 10.87 15.95
N LEU A 56 -4.93 10.56 15.00
CA LEU A 56 -5.22 11.40 13.84
C LEU A 56 -6.17 12.55 14.20
N ASN A 57 -6.08 13.66 13.46
CA ASN A 57 -6.92 14.83 13.71
C ASN A 57 -8.14 14.92 12.78
N GLY A 58 -8.19 14.09 11.74
CA GLY A 58 -9.32 13.99 10.81
C GLY A 58 -9.10 14.73 9.49
N ARG A 59 -7.92 15.30 9.27
CA ARG A 59 -7.53 15.93 7.99
C ARG A 59 -6.74 14.99 7.10
N GLU A 60 -6.22 13.91 7.67
CA GLU A 60 -5.46 12.90 6.98
C GLU A 60 -6.36 12.09 6.04
N ILE A 61 -5.83 11.74 4.87
CA ILE A 61 -6.48 10.75 4.01
C ILE A 61 -5.97 9.38 4.44
N VAL A 62 -6.90 8.46 4.67
CA VAL A 62 -6.60 7.10 5.11
C VAL A 62 -7.19 6.09 4.15
N ILE A 63 -6.57 4.90 4.14
CA ILE A 63 -7.13 3.69 3.58
C ILE A 63 -7.58 2.84 4.75
N SER A 64 -8.83 2.43 4.77
CA SER A 64 -9.40 1.52 5.77
C SER A 64 -10.06 0.33 5.10
N ASP A 65 -10.10 -0.79 5.80
CA ASP A 65 -11.02 -1.88 5.51
C ASP A 65 -12.24 -1.75 6.44
N GLU A 66 -13.06 -2.79 6.57
CA GLU A 66 -14.25 -2.77 7.44
C GLU A 66 -13.92 -2.81 8.95
N GLU A 67 -12.68 -3.13 9.32
CA GLU A 67 -12.28 -3.30 10.72
C GLU A 67 -11.23 -2.27 11.20
N LYS A 68 -10.33 -1.81 10.32
CA LYS A 68 -9.13 -1.08 10.72
C LYS A 68 -8.54 -0.19 9.62
N LEU A 69 -7.61 0.67 10.03
CA LEU A 69 -6.77 1.45 9.11
C LEU A 69 -5.64 0.59 8.53
N LEU A 70 -5.42 0.74 7.22
CA LEU A 70 -4.34 0.08 6.47
C LEU A 70 -3.23 1.04 6.11
N ALA A 71 -3.52 2.33 5.92
CA ALA A 71 -2.52 3.33 5.59
C ALA A 71 -2.99 4.75 5.89
N VAL A 72 -2.04 5.63 6.18
CA VAL A 72 -2.20 7.08 6.08
C VAL A 72 -1.53 7.52 4.77
N TYR A 73 -2.30 8.04 3.83
CA TYR A 73 -1.82 8.45 2.52
C TYR A 73 -1.34 9.92 2.52
N PRO A 74 -0.20 10.27 1.89
CA PRO A 74 0.83 9.42 1.27
C PRO A 74 2.02 9.17 2.21
N TYR A 75 1.76 8.84 3.48
CA TYR A 75 2.78 8.79 4.53
C TYR A 75 3.29 7.37 4.82
N ARG A 76 2.40 6.45 5.23
CA ARG A 76 2.82 5.17 5.82
C ARG A 76 1.71 4.13 5.83
N ASP A 77 2.10 2.87 5.63
CA ASP A 77 1.23 1.70 5.77
C ASP A 77 1.19 1.20 7.23
N ALA A 78 0.11 0.53 7.61
CA ALA A 78 -0.12 -0.01 8.95
C ALA A 78 0.78 -1.22 9.23
N GLU A 79 1.16 -1.38 10.51
CA GLU A 79 1.95 -2.53 10.97
C GLU A 79 1.19 -3.87 10.80
N ASP A 80 -0.13 -3.86 11.04
CA ASP A 80 -0.95 -5.07 11.09
C ASP A 80 -1.08 -5.76 9.73
N THR A 81 -1.26 -4.98 8.66
CA THR A 81 -1.47 -5.48 7.28
C THR A 81 -0.20 -5.48 6.45
N LYS A 82 0.97 -5.25 7.06
CA LYS A 82 2.25 -5.24 6.33
C LYS A 82 2.56 -6.59 5.69
N VAL A 83 3.19 -6.54 4.53
CA VAL A 83 3.81 -7.70 3.89
C VAL A 83 4.98 -8.20 4.72
N THR A 84 5.08 -9.52 4.83
CA THR A 84 6.22 -10.24 5.43
C THR A 84 6.69 -11.35 4.50
N GLU A 85 7.77 -12.04 4.84
CA GLU A 85 8.22 -13.24 4.10
C GLU A 85 7.20 -14.40 4.15
N ALA A 86 6.27 -14.38 5.12
CA ALA A 86 5.19 -15.35 5.23
C ALA A 86 3.99 -15.02 4.33
N THR A 87 3.87 -13.78 3.85
CA THR A 87 2.76 -13.36 2.99
C THR A 87 2.73 -14.18 1.69
N ARG A 88 1.52 -14.55 1.25
CA ARG A 88 1.30 -15.33 0.02
C ARG A 88 0.39 -14.63 -0.97
N ASN A 89 -0.59 -13.88 -0.47
CA ASN A 89 -1.48 -13.06 -1.28
C ASN A 89 -1.24 -11.58 -0.94
N VAL A 90 -1.12 -10.76 -1.98
CA VAL A 90 -0.76 -9.35 -1.84
C VAL A 90 -1.77 -8.52 -2.60
N LEU A 91 -2.25 -7.46 -1.97
CA LEU A 91 -3.02 -6.42 -2.62
C LEU A 91 -2.14 -5.20 -2.84
N LEU A 92 -2.02 -4.77 -4.11
CA LEU A 92 -1.28 -3.58 -4.52
C LEU A 92 -2.25 -2.44 -4.79
N LEU A 93 -2.04 -1.31 -4.13
CA LEU A 93 -2.85 -0.10 -4.30
C LEU A 93 -2.04 0.97 -5.02
N PHE A 94 -2.59 1.49 -6.11
CA PHE A 94 -2.00 2.53 -6.94
C PHE A 94 -2.78 3.83 -6.76
N CYS A 95 -2.19 4.81 -6.08
CA CYS A 95 -2.90 6.04 -5.74
C CYS A 95 -2.61 7.15 -6.77
N GLY A 96 -3.65 7.54 -7.51
CA GLY A 96 -3.62 8.75 -8.33
C GLY A 96 -3.88 10.00 -7.51
N VAL A 97 -3.29 11.13 -7.95
CA VAL A 97 -3.62 12.47 -7.47
C VAL A 97 -4.08 13.34 -8.63
N PRO A 98 -4.80 14.45 -8.39
CA PRO A 98 -5.17 15.38 -9.46
C PRO A 98 -3.98 15.77 -10.32
N GLY A 99 -4.14 15.68 -11.65
CA GLY A 99 -3.09 15.95 -12.64
C GLY A 99 -2.31 14.70 -13.11
N ILE A 100 -2.44 13.56 -12.44
CA ILE A 100 -1.92 12.28 -12.94
C ILE A 100 -2.98 11.60 -13.82
N PRO A 101 -2.70 11.38 -15.12
CA PRO A 101 -3.65 10.71 -15.99
C PRO A 101 -3.76 9.22 -15.64
N MET A 102 -4.94 8.64 -15.86
CA MET A 102 -5.19 7.21 -15.65
C MET A 102 -4.17 6.32 -16.39
N GLN A 103 -3.73 6.74 -17.57
CA GLN A 103 -2.71 6.02 -18.33
C GLN A 103 -1.39 5.83 -17.55
N LYS A 104 -0.97 6.83 -16.76
CA LYS A 104 0.25 6.72 -15.93
C LYS A 104 0.06 5.74 -14.77
N LEU A 105 -1.16 5.63 -14.23
CA LEU A 105 -1.50 4.62 -13.22
C LEU A 105 -1.50 3.21 -13.81
N LEU A 106 -2.06 3.04 -15.02
CA LEU A 106 -2.04 1.77 -15.73
C LEU A 106 -0.61 1.35 -16.08
N GLU A 107 0.23 2.28 -16.53
CA GLU A 107 1.66 2.02 -16.76
C GLU A 107 2.38 1.59 -15.47
N ALA A 108 2.12 2.29 -14.35
CA ALA A 108 2.68 1.91 -13.05
C ALA A 108 2.23 0.51 -12.62
N LYS A 109 0.95 0.17 -12.84
CA LYS A 109 0.43 -1.18 -12.63
C LYS A 109 1.23 -2.20 -13.43
N ASP A 110 1.37 -2.00 -14.74
CA ASP A 110 2.02 -2.97 -15.62
C ASP A 110 3.52 -3.13 -15.30
N VAL A 111 4.21 -2.03 -15.00
CA VAL A 111 5.63 -2.06 -14.57
C VAL A 111 5.77 -2.80 -13.24
N THR A 112 4.87 -2.56 -12.29
CA THR A 112 4.87 -3.22 -10.98
C THR A 112 4.61 -4.71 -11.12
N LEU A 113 3.58 -5.10 -11.87
CA LEU A 113 3.28 -6.50 -12.13
C LEU A 113 4.45 -7.21 -12.81
N LYS A 114 5.11 -6.55 -13.78
CA LYS A 114 6.31 -7.09 -14.42
C LYS A 114 7.47 -7.31 -13.44
N PHE A 115 7.72 -6.37 -12.53
CA PHE A 115 8.82 -6.52 -11.55
C PHE A 115 8.48 -7.55 -10.48
N VAL A 116 7.29 -7.51 -9.91
CA VAL A 116 6.82 -8.47 -8.91
C VAL A 116 6.85 -9.88 -9.49
N THR A 117 6.25 -10.12 -10.66
CA THR A 117 6.24 -11.46 -11.27
C THR A 117 7.64 -11.94 -11.65
N LYS A 118 8.52 -11.05 -12.13
CA LYS A 118 9.91 -11.42 -12.47
C LYS A 118 10.71 -11.88 -11.25
N PHE A 119 10.57 -11.21 -10.10
CA PHE A 119 11.41 -11.45 -8.93
C PHE A 119 10.77 -12.34 -7.86
N CYS A 120 9.44 -12.33 -7.75
CA CYS A 120 8.67 -13.08 -6.76
C CYS A 120 7.87 -14.24 -7.38
N GLY A 121 7.62 -14.23 -8.68
CA GLY A 121 6.68 -15.15 -9.33
C GLY A 121 5.22 -14.77 -9.04
N GLY A 122 4.36 -15.79 -8.94
CA GLY A 122 2.93 -15.63 -8.66
C GLY A 122 2.07 -15.32 -9.88
N THR A 123 0.77 -15.18 -9.64
CA THR A 123 -0.25 -14.90 -10.66
C THR A 123 -1.06 -13.68 -10.26
N VAL A 124 -1.46 -12.88 -11.24
CA VAL A 124 -2.37 -11.75 -11.03
C VAL A 124 -3.79 -12.28 -11.05
N LYS A 125 -4.57 -11.90 -10.05
CA LYS A 125 -6.01 -12.16 -10.01
C LYS A 125 -6.73 -10.85 -10.30
N ASP A 126 -7.60 -10.87 -11.30
CA ASP A 126 -8.50 -9.76 -11.64
C ASP A 126 -9.68 -9.67 -10.65
#